data_AF-A0A5B9R0X6-F1
#
_entry.id   AF-A0A5B9R0X6-F1
#
_cell.length_a   1.000
_cell.length_b   1.000
_cell.length_c   1.000
_cell.angle_alpha   90.00
_cell.angle_beta   90.00
_cell.angle_gamma   90.00
#
_symmetry.space_group_name_H-M   'P 1'
#
loop_
_entity.id
_entity.type
_entity.pdbx_description
1 polymer ?
#
loop_
_entity_poly.entity_id
_entity_poly.type
_entity_poly.pdbx_seq_one_letter_code
_entity_poly.pdbx_strand_id
1 'polypeptide(L)'
;MLKTIHFFGVSLFLACLPTACDAQDFETIERRLGEIVADGELSLEQAQVMLHALRVVTHHRRNDDHPMREMLEQFERYGVDETKADHARHALEQQGIHGENLHHAMGALLRIVQRMQASDHDFDMPEAMERHLHEELSLSAKQIDFLIGLANRVAHAGSSNEHREANAEEILQWIESVRTKLKQAIESNKLSGQDASRKWQFIKQYQLAPKLKAATERGELDEEHAKRIWHEIEAYEMTDRKAD
;
A
#
# COMPACT_ATOMS: atom_id res chain seq x y z
N MET A 1 -45.49 -24.21 -45.81
CA MET A 1 -44.55 -25.03 -45.01
C MET A 1 -43.67 -24.09 -44.21
N LEU A 2 -44.02 -23.82 -42.95
CA LEU A 2 -43.23 -23.00 -42.03
C LEU A 2 -42.22 -23.91 -41.31
N LYS A 3 -40.92 -23.66 -41.51
CA LYS A 3 -39.84 -24.33 -40.78
C LYS A 3 -39.63 -23.60 -39.45
N THR A 4 -39.95 -24.27 -38.35
CA THR A 4 -39.64 -23.87 -36.98
C THR A 4 -38.12 -23.98 -36.77
N ILE A 5 -37.44 -22.85 -36.62
CA ILE A 5 -36.00 -22.80 -36.26
C ILE A 5 -35.90 -22.79 -34.74
N HIS A 6 -35.30 -23.84 -34.17
CA HIS A 6 -35.08 -24.00 -32.74
C HIS A 6 -33.96 -23.05 -32.24
N PHE A 7 -34.34 -22.00 -31.51
CA PHE A 7 -33.43 -21.15 -30.72
C PHE A 7 -33.11 -21.84 -29.37
N PHE A 8 -32.20 -22.82 -29.36
CA PHE A 8 -31.78 -23.50 -28.12
C PHE A 8 -30.27 -23.50 -27.87
N GLY A 9 -29.49 -22.65 -28.56
CA GLY A 9 -28.02 -22.75 -28.58
C GLY A 9 -27.21 -21.57 -28.04
N VAL A 10 -27.80 -20.47 -27.53
CA VAL A 10 -27.02 -19.25 -27.20
C VAL A 10 -26.63 -19.15 -25.72
N SER A 11 -27.24 -19.93 -24.83
CA SER A 11 -27.02 -19.78 -23.38
C SER A 11 -25.73 -20.42 -22.84
N LEU A 12 -24.94 -21.16 -23.64
CA LEU A 12 -23.81 -21.95 -23.12
C LEU A 12 -22.40 -21.41 -23.47
N PHE A 13 -22.27 -20.34 -24.27
CA PHE A 13 -20.96 -19.83 -24.68
C PHE A 13 -20.41 -18.67 -23.82
N LEU A 14 -21.24 -18.03 -23.00
CA LEU A 14 -20.81 -16.95 -22.10
C LEU A 14 -20.01 -17.44 -20.88
N ALA A 15 -19.90 -18.75 -20.64
CA ALA A 15 -19.25 -19.30 -19.46
C ALA A 15 -17.73 -19.55 -19.61
N CYS A 16 -17.17 -19.43 -20.83
CA CYS A 16 -15.76 -19.73 -21.10
C CYS A 16 -14.90 -18.51 -21.49
N LEU A 17 -15.42 -17.29 -21.32
CA LEU A 17 -14.57 -16.11 -21.47
C LEU A 17 -13.69 -15.97 -20.23
N PRO A 18 -12.35 -16.00 -20.37
CA PRO A 18 -11.45 -15.85 -19.23
C PRO A 18 -11.72 -14.49 -18.56
N THR A 19 -12.01 -14.54 -17.25
CA THR A 19 -12.29 -13.39 -16.38
C THR A 19 -11.09 -12.45 -16.14
N ALA A 20 -9.99 -12.67 -16.85
CA ALA A 20 -8.77 -11.86 -16.78
C ALA A 20 -8.42 -11.35 -18.18
N CYS A 21 -9.23 -10.44 -18.70
CA CYS A 21 -8.84 -9.57 -19.80
C CYS A 21 -8.76 -8.17 -19.22
N ASP A 22 -7.54 -7.64 -19.11
CA ASP A 22 -7.34 -6.23 -18.85
C ASP A 22 -8.12 -5.42 -19.90
N ALA A 23 -8.75 -4.33 -19.46
CA ALA A 23 -9.74 -3.56 -20.20
C ALA A 23 -9.19 -2.84 -21.48
N GLN A 24 -8.01 -3.22 -21.97
CA GLN A 24 -7.27 -2.48 -23.00
C GLN A 24 -7.16 -3.19 -24.36
N ASP A 25 -7.45 -4.49 -24.50
CA ASP A 25 -7.25 -5.17 -25.78
C ASP A 25 -8.55 -5.34 -26.59
N PHE A 26 -9.20 -4.22 -26.90
CA PHE A 26 -10.37 -4.19 -27.79
C PHE A 26 -10.03 -4.72 -29.19
N GLU A 27 -8.79 -4.53 -29.65
CA GLU A 27 -8.34 -4.97 -30.96
C GLU A 27 -8.32 -6.50 -31.07
N THR A 28 -7.85 -7.20 -30.04
CA THR A 28 -7.92 -8.66 -29.98
C THR A 28 -9.37 -9.16 -29.87
N ILE A 29 -10.23 -8.46 -29.14
CA ILE A 29 -11.66 -8.82 -29.04
C ILE A 29 -12.37 -8.63 -30.39
N GLU A 30 -12.12 -7.51 -31.07
CA GLU A 30 -12.67 -7.21 -32.41
C GLU A 30 -12.22 -8.26 -33.42
N ARG A 31 -10.93 -8.61 -33.42
CA ARG A 31 -10.38 -9.66 -34.29
C ARG A 31 -11.04 -11.02 -34.04
N ARG A 32 -11.16 -11.44 -32.79
CA ARG A 32 -11.82 -12.72 -32.43
C ARG A 32 -13.30 -12.74 -32.82
N LEU A 33 -14.03 -11.65 -32.57
CA LEU A 33 -15.42 -11.55 -33.01
C LEU A 33 -15.52 -11.60 -34.54
N GLY A 34 -14.57 -11.02 -35.26
CA GLY A 34 -14.47 -11.11 -36.72
C GLY A 34 -14.26 -12.54 -37.23
N GLU A 35 -13.40 -13.32 -36.58
CA GLU A 35 -13.17 -14.74 -36.88
C GLU A 35 -14.46 -15.57 -36.69
N ILE A 36 -15.14 -15.40 -35.56
CA ILE A 36 -16.40 -16.11 -35.24
C ILE A 36 -17.52 -15.74 -36.23
N VAL A 37 -17.58 -14.48 -36.67
CA VAL A 37 -18.53 -14.04 -37.70
C VAL A 37 -18.19 -14.65 -39.07
N ALA A 38 -16.90 -14.75 -39.42
CA ALA A 38 -16.45 -15.35 -40.67
C ALA A 38 -16.77 -16.85 -40.74
N ASP A 39 -16.70 -17.55 -39.61
CA ASP A 39 -17.07 -18.97 -39.48
C ASP A 39 -18.60 -19.19 -39.47
N GLY A 40 -19.40 -18.10 -39.46
CA GLY A 40 -20.85 -18.15 -39.50
C GLY A 40 -21.51 -18.55 -38.18
N GLU A 41 -20.73 -18.63 -37.09
CA GLU A 41 -21.22 -18.96 -35.76
C GLU A 41 -21.98 -17.78 -35.11
N LEU A 42 -21.71 -16.55 -35.58
CA LEU A 42 -22.33 -15.33 -35.06
C LEU A 42 -22.67 -14.38 -36.22
N SER A 43 -23.83 -13.71 -36.16
CA SER A 43 -24.16 -12.69 -37.17
C SER A 43 -23.37 -11.40 -36.93
N LEU A 44 -23.16 -10.62 -37.99
CA LEU A 44 -22.48 -9.32 -37.88
C LEU A 44 -23.21 -8.39 -36.91
N GLU A 45 -24.55 -8.39 -36.90
CA GLU A 45 -25.32 -7.57 -35.94
C GLU A 45 -25.12 -8.03 -34.50
N GLN A 46 -25.04 -9.35 -34.25
CA GLN A 46 -24.78 -9.89 -32.92
C GLN A 46 -23.39 -9.48 -32.42
N ALA A 47 -22.37 -9.50 -33.27
CA ALA A 47 -21.01 -9.08 -32.91
C ALA A 47 -20.96 -7.60 -32.55
N GLN A 48 -21.65 -6.76 -33.32
CA GLN A 48 -21.76 -5.32 -33.04
C GLN A 48 -22.43 -5.04 -31.70
N VAL A 49 -23.49 -5.76 -31.36
CA VAL A 49 -24.18 -5.61 -30.06
C VAL A 49 -23.26 -6.02 -28.90
N MET A 50 -22.52 -7.14 -29.03
CA MET A 50 -21.57 -7.58 -28.00
C MET A 50 -20.43 -6.56 -27.81
N LEU A 51 -19.87 -6.06 -28.91
CA LEU A 51 -18.81 -5.07 -28.87
C LEU A 51 -19.28 -3.76 -28.21
N HIS A 52 -20.48 -3.31 -28.58
CA HIS A 52 -21.10 -2.12 -27.97
C HIS A 52 -21.33 -2.33 -26.47
N ALA A 53 -21.84 -3.48 -26.05
CA ALA A 53 -22.04 -3.80 -24.63
C ALA A 53 -20.72 -3.76 -23.84
N LEU A 54 -19.63 -4.32 -24.40
CA LEU A 54 -18.31 -4.27 -23.77
C LEU A 54 -17.78 -2.83 -23.66
N ARG A 55 -17.95 -2.01 -24.71
CA ARG A 55 -17.57 -0.59 -24.68
C ARG A 55 -18.37 0.20 -23.64
N VAL A 56 -19.67 -0.08 -23.50
CA VAL A 56 -20.51 0.56 -22.47
C VAL A 56 -20.05 0.17 -21.06
N VAL A 57 -19.76 -1.11 -20.81
CA VAL A 57 -19.29 -1.60 -19.49
C VAL A 57 -17.92 -1.01 -19.13
N THR A 58 -16.99 -0.94 -20.09
CA THR A 58 -15.69 -0.32 -19.86
C THR A 58 -15.76 1.20 -19.70
N HIS A 59 -16.65 1.89 -20.42
CA HIS A 59 -16.89 3.32 -20.21
C HIS A 59 -17.53 3.63 -18.86
N HIS A 60 -18.43 2.76 -18.35
CA HIS A 60 -18.93 2.90 -16.98
C HIS A 60 -17.79 2.71 -15.97
N ARG A 61 -16.94 1.69 -16.16
CA ARG A 61 -15.78 1.46 -15.29
C ARG A 61 -14.75 2.59 -15.32
N ARG A 62 -14.61 3.30 -16.45
CA ARG A 62 -13.66 4.42 -16.63
C ARG A 62 -14.20 5.76 -16.11
N ASN A 63 -15.51 5.92 -15.98
CA ASN A 63 -16.11 7.10 -15.36
C ASN A 63 -16.05 7.04 -13.83
N ASP A 64 -16.05 5.83 -13.24
CA ASP A 64 -15.89 5.65 -11.79
C ASP A 64 -14.45 5.99 -11.31
N ASP A 65 -13.46 6.00 -12.20
CA ASP A 65 -12.06 6.32 -11.89
C ASP A 65 -11.75 7.84 -11.83
N HIS A 66 -12.61 8.69 -12.40
CA HIS A 66 -12.36 10.14 -12.43
C HIS A 66 -12.30 10.80 -11.03
N PRO A 67 -13.25 10.56 -10.10
CA PRO A 67 -13.17 11.13 -8.76
C PRO A 67 -11.99 10.59 -7.95
N MET A 68 -11.54 9.36 -8.23
CA MET A 68 -10.36 8.78 -7.57
C MET A 68 -9.09 9.49 -8.01
N ARG A 69 -8.95 9.76 -9.32
CA ARG A 69 -7.80 10.48 -9.86
C ARG A 69 -7.66 11.89 -9.30
N GLU A 70 -8.76 12.64 -9.23
CA GLU A 70 -8.74 13.98 -8.63
C GLU A 70 -8.30 13.94 -7.15
N MET A 71 -8.76 12.93 -6.41
CA MET A 71 -8.35 12.74 -5.02
C MET A 71 -6.87 12.39 -4.88
N LEU A 72 -6.32 11.53 -5.75
CA LEU A 72 -4.89 11.22 -5.80
C LEU A 72 -4.04 12.47 -6.08
N GLU A 73 -4.47 13.31 -7.03
CA GLU A 73 -3.82 14.60 -7.30
C GLU A 73 -3.86 15.53 -6.08
N GLN A 74 -4.93 15.47 -5.27
CA GLN A 74 -4.97 16.22 -4.00
C GLN A 74 -3.97 15.65 -2.98
N PHE A 75 -3.86 14.33 -2.83
CA PHE A 75 -2.86 13.70 -1.96
C PHE A 75 -1.43 14.13 -2.34
N GLU A 76 -1.12 14.17 -3.64
CA GLU A 76 0.18 14.59 -4.14
C GLU A 76 0.54 16.03 -3.72
N ARG A 77 -0.44 16.95 -3.72
CA ARG A 77 -0.24 18.34 -3.24
C ARG A 77 0.16 18.42 -1.76
N TYR A 78 -0.13 17.39 -0.96
CA TYR A 78 0.24 17.29 0.45
C TYR A 78 1.46 16.38 0.68
N GLY A 79 2.22 16.09 -0.38
CA GLY A 79 3.43 15.27 -0.29
C GLY A 79 3.17 13.78 -0.13
N VAL A 80 1.95 13.33 -0.44
CA VAL A 80 1.57 11.92 -0.41
C VAL A 80 1.58 11.40 -1.85
N ASP A 81 2.62 10.64 -2.19
CA ASP A 81 2.70 10.01 -3.51
C ASP A 81 1.57 9.01 -3.75
N GLU A 82 1.34 8.70 -5.04
CA GLU A 82 0.29 7.78 -5.50
C GLU A 82 0.38 6.41 -4.80
N THR A 83 1.60 5.89 -4.56
CA THR A 83 1.81 4.60 -3.90
C THR A 83 1.33 4.62 -2.44
N LYS A 84 1.60 5.70 -1.70
CA LYS A 84 1.11 5.86 -0.32
C LYS A 84 -0.41 6.01 -0.27
N ALA A 85 -0.99 6.73 -1.22
CA ALA A 85 -2.44 6.87 -1.31
C ALA A 85 -3.10 5.51 -1.64
N ASP A 86 -2.50 4.71 -2.51
CA ASP A 86 -2.96 3.35 -2.81
C ASP A 86 -2.82 2.40 -1.61
N HIS A 87 -1.71 2.48 -0.87
CA HIS A 87 -1.56 1.73 0.39
C HIS A 87 -2.62 2.13 1.42
N ALA A 88 -2.93 3.42 1.55
CA ALA A 88 -3.98 3.89 2.44
C ALA A 88 -5.35 3.34 2.02
N ARG A 89 -5.64 3.34 0.72
CA ARG A 89 -6.87 2.76 0.15
C ARG A 89 -6.99 1.27 0.49
N HIS A 90 -5.95 0.49 0.22
CA HIS A 90 -5.95 -0.95 0.54
C HIS A 90 -6.07 -1.21 2.04
N ALA A 91 -5.46 -0.38 2.88
CA ALA A 91 -5.58 -0.49 4.33
C ALA A 91 -7.02 -0.26 4.81
N LEU A 92 -7.75 0.69 4.21
CA LEU A 92 -9.17 0.92 4.50
C LEU A 92 -10.06 -0.22 4.01
N GLU A 93 -9.79 -0.77 2.83
CA GLU A 93 -10.48 -1.95 2.30
C GLU A 93 -10.33 -3.15 3.24
N GLN A 94 -9.14 -3.38 3.81
CA GLN A 94 -8.90 -4.44 4.79
C GLN A 94 -9.68 -4.25 6.10
N GLN A 95 -10.10 -3.02 6.42
CA GLN A 95 -10.98 -2.71 7.54
C GLN A 95 -12.48 -2.79 7.18
N GLY A 96 -12.80 -3.34 6.01
CA GLY A 96 -14.18 -3.52 5.53
C GLY A 96 -14.81 -2.25 4.96
N ILE A 97 -14.02 -1.22 4.65
CA ILE A 97 -14.50 0.03 4.04
C ILE A 97 -14.39 -0.10 2.53
N HIS A 98 -15.52 -0.19 1.84
CA HIS A 98 -15.59 -0.44 0.39
C HIS A 98 -16.58 0.50 -0.31
N GLY A 99 -16.53 0.54 -1.64
CA GLY A 99 -17.50 1.27 -2.47
C GLY A 99 -17.48 2.78 -2.22
N GLU A 100 -18.66 3.40 -2.13
CA GLU A 100 -18.81 4.84 -1.90
C GLU A 100 -18.19 5.28 -0.56
N ASN A 101 -18.28 4.44 0.48
CA ASN A 101 -17.69 4.73 1.78
C ASN A 101 -16.17 4.82 1.72
N LEU A 102 -15.51 4.08 0.82
CA LEU A 102 -14.06 4.15 0.64
C LEU A 102 -13.64 5.52 0.10
N HIS A 103 -14.37 6.05 -0.88
CA HIS A 103 -14.10 7.38 -1.43
C HIS A 103 -14.27 8.46 -0.36
N HIS A 104 -15.36 8.41 0.41
CA HIS A 104 -15.58 9.36 1.50
C HIS A 104 -14.55 9.22 2.63
N ALA A 105 -14.15 8.00 2.98
CA ALA A 105 -13.12 7.74 3.98
C ALA A 105 -11.76 8.28 3.51
N MET A 106 -11.39 8.10 2.24
CA MET A 106 -10.18 8.68 1.67
C MET A 106 -10.23 10.23 1.65
N GLY A 107 -11.39 10.81 1.32
CA GLY A 107 -11.58 12.27 1.42
C GLY A 107 -11.52 12.80 2.86
N ALA A 108 -11.95 12.00 3.84
CA ALA A 108 -11.77 12.34 5.25
C ALA A 108 -10.31 12.18 5.71
N LEU A 109 -9.63 11.10 5.31
CA LEU A 109 -8.21 10.87 5.54
C LEU A 109 -7.39 12.07 5.08
N LEU A 110 -7.62 12.53 3.85
CA LEU A 110 -6.96 13.71 3.29
C LEU A 110 -7.19 14.96 4.14
N ARG A 111 -8.44 15.24 4.55
CA ARG A 111 -8.75 16.40 5.41
C ARG A 111 -8.06 16.32 6.77
N ILE A 112 -7.93 15.13 7.35
CA ILE A 112 -7.19 14.90 8.58
C ILE A 112 -5.70 15.17 8.37
N VAL A 113 -5.10 14.60 7.30
CA VAL A 113 -3.69 14.81 6.92
C VAL A 113 -3.38 16.29 6.76
N GLN A 114 -4.21 17.03 6.02
CA GLN A 114 -4.07 18.47 5.83
C GLN A 114 -4.03 19.22 7.15
N ARG A 115 -4.92 18.86 8.08
CA ARG A 115 -5.04 19.53 9.38
C ARG A 115 -3.91 19.18 10.32
N MET A 116 -3.44 17.93 10.29
CA MET A 116 -2.22 17.49 10.98
C MET A 116 -1.00 18.26 10.48
N GLN A 117 -0.82 18.39 9.17
CA GLN A 117 0.31 19.14 8.59
C GLN A 117 0.23 20.65 8.87
N ALA A 118 -0.97 21.21 9.01
CA ALA A 118 -1.17 22.62 9.32
C ALA A 118 -1.00 22.96 10.82
N SER A 119 -0.90 21.96 11.70
CA SER A 119 -0.86 22.15 13.15
C SER A 119 0.51 21.72 13.70
N ASP A 120 1.23 22.61 14.37
CA ASP A 120 2.51 22.29 15.05
C ASP A 120 2.33 21.46 16.35
N HIS A 121 1.10 21.08 16.68
CA HIS A 121 0.72 20.44 17.95
C HIS A 121 -0.14 19.21 17.72
N ASP A 122 -0.28 18.39 18.77
CA ASP A 122 -1.14 17.19 18.80
C ASP A 122 -2.50 17.48 18.13
N PHE A 123 -2.79 16.73 17.07
CA PHE A 123 -4.03 16.88 16.33
C PHE A 123 -5.22 16.51 17.23
N ASP A 124 -6.09 17.49 17.46
CA ASP A 124 -7.40 17.30 18.08
C ASP A 124 -8.48 17.30 17.01
N MET A 125 -9.28 16.22 16.98
CA MET A 125 -10.31 16.04 15.96
C MET A 125 -11.52 16.92 16.28
N PRO A 126 -11.94 17.83 15.39
CA PRO A 126 -13.12 18.64 15.64
C PRO A 126 -14.36 17.78 15.78
N GLU A 127 -15.23 18.11 16.74
CA GLU A 127 -16.49 17.38 16.97
C GLU A 127 -17.35 17.28 15.70
N ALA A 128 -17.34 18.30 14.84
CA ALA A 128 -18.06 18.27 13.56
C ALA A 128 -17.51 17.20 12.58
N MET A 129 -16.20 16.97 12.59
CA MET A 129 -15.57 15.94 11.76
C MET A 129 -15.83 14.56 12.34
N GLU A 130 -15.72 14.39 13.65
CA GLU A 130 -16.06 13.14 14.33
C GLU A 130 -17.52 12.73 14.06
N ARG A 131 -18.44 13.70 14.18
CA ARG A 131 -19.86 13.51 13.87
C ARG A 131 -20.08 13.11 12.41
N HIS A 132 -19.41 13.76 11.47
CA HIS A 132 -19.47 13.39 10.05
C HIS A 132 -19.00 11.95 9.80
N LEU A 133 -17.87 11.55 10.40
CA LEU A 133 -17.34 10.18 10.27
C LEU A 133 -18.30 9.14 10.86
N HIS A 134 -18.92 9.43 12.00
CA HIS A 134 -19.79 8.50 12.70
C HIS A 134 -21.21 8.44 12.09
N GLU A 135 -21.83 9.59 11.85
CA GLU A 135 -23.23 9.69 11.42
C GLU A 135 -23.39 9.54 9.90
N GLU A 136 -22.57 10.24 9.10
CA GLU A 136 -22.73 10.23 7.64
C GLU A 136 -22.02 9.04 7.01
N LEU A 137 -20.81 8.71 7.47
CA LEU A 137 -20.04 7.60 6.89
C LEU A 137 -20.27 6.27 7.61
N SER A 138 -21.05 6.27 8.69
CA SER A 138 -21.36 5.08 9.49
C SER A 138 -20.11 4.31 9.93
N LEU A 139 -18.99 5.00 10.16
CA LEU A 139 -17.75 4.38 10.62
C LEU A 139 -17.84 4.07 12.11
N SER A 140 -17.46 2.84 12.47
CA SER A 140 -17.32 2.47 13.88
C SER A 140 -16.17 3.25 14.54
N ALA A 141 -16.22 3.42 15.87
CA ALA A 141 -15.13 4.07 16.63
C ALA A 141 -13.75 3.46 16.31
N LYS A 142 -13.67 2.13 16.16
CA LYS A 142 -12.43 1.43 15.78
C LYS A 142 -11.93 1.82 14.38
N GLN A 143 -12.83 2.01 13.42
CA GLN A 143 -12.47 2.46 12.06
C GLN A 143 -12.05 3.92 12.05
N ILE A 144 -12.66 4.77 12.89
CA ILE A 144 -12.27 6.16 13.08
C ILE A 144 -10.86 6.24 13.68
N ASP A 145 -10.58 5.49 14.75
CA ASP A 145 -9.24 5.40 15.36
C ASP A 145 -8.21 4.92 14.34
N PHE A 146 -8.56 3.92 13.53
CA PHE A 146 -7.71 3.43 12.45
C PHE A 146 -7.45 4.49 11.39
N LEU A 147 -8.48 5.22 10.95
CA LEU A 147 -8.38 6.30 9.98
C LEU A 147 -7.45 7.41 10.49
N ILE A 148 -7.55 7.80 11.75
CA ILE A 148 -6.68 8.80 12.39
C ILE A 148 -5.24 8.29 12.45
N GLY A 149 -5.03 7.03 12.87
CA GLY A 149 -3.69 6.43 12.88
C GLY A 149 -3.07 6.35 11.48
N LEU A 150 -3.89 6.06 10.46
CA LEU A 150 -3.47 6.07 9.06
C LEU A 150 -3.14 7.50 8.60
N ALA A 151 -3.96 8.49 8.94
CA ALA A 151 -3.72 9.89 8.62
C ALA A 151 -2.40 10.37 9.23
N ASN A 152 -2.14 10.01 10.49
CA ASN A 152 -0.91 10.36 11.18
C ASN A 152 0.31 9.79 10.45
N ARG A 153 0.27 8.51 10.06
CA ARG A 153 1.34 7.89 9.26
C ARG A 153 1.54 8.59 7.92
N VAL A 154 0.45 8.94 7.23
CA VAL A 154 0.50 9.58 5.91
C VAL A 154 1.03 11.03 6.02
N ALA A 155 0.55 11.81 6.98
CA ALA A 155 0.98 13.18 7.22
C ALA A 155 2.49 13.26 7.51
N HIS A 156 3.00 12.30 8.30
CA HIS A 156 4.41 12.22 8.67
C HIS A 156 5.28 11.45 7.66
N ALA A 157 4.68 10.73 6.71
CA ALA A 157 5.42 10.08 5.62
C ALA A 157 5.92 11.09 4.57
N GLY A 158 5.41 12.33 4.57
CA GLY A 158 5.88 13.44 3.75
C GLY A 158 6.99 14.28 4.39
N SER A 159 7.20 14.16 5.71
CA SER A 159 8.32 14.81 6.42
C SER A 159 9.64 14.15 6.03
N SER A 160 10.18 14.67 4.92
CA SER A 160 11.52 14.55 4.35
C SER A 160 12.21 13.19 4.45
N ASN A 161 12.52 12.61 3.30
CA ASN A 161 13.48 11.51 3.19
C ASN A 161 14.78 11.79 3.99
N GLU A 162 15.14 13.06 4.13
CA GLU A 162 16.26 13.55 4.95
C GLU A 162 16.10 13.29 6.46
N HIS A 163 14.89 13.39 7.02
CA HIS A 163 14.63 13.04 8.42
C HIS A 163 14.67 11.52 8.63
N ARG A 164 14.17 10.75 7.66
CA ARG A 164 14.28 9.29 7.68
C ARG A 164 15.72 8.82 7.58
N GLU A 165 16.48 9.40 6.66
CA GLU A 165 17.91 9.18 6.50
C GLU A 165 18.67 9.59 7.77
N ALA A 166 18.35 10.74 8.38
CA ALA A 166 18.96 11.17 9.63
C ALA A 166 18.69 10.19 10.79
N ASN A 167 17.46 9.70 10.92
CA ASN A 167 17.11 8.70 11.94
C ASN A 167 17.79 7.34 11.67
N ALA A 168 17.86 6.91 10.41
CA ALA A 168 18.58 5.69 10.03
C ALA A 168 20.08 5.82 10.34
N GLU A 169 20.67 6.96 10.00
CA GLU A 169 22.06 7.30 10.26
C GLU A 169 22.35 7.34 11.77
N GLU A 170 21.47 7.91 12.59
CA GLU A 170 21.61 7.90 14.05
C GLU A 170 21.64 6.46 14.61
N ILE A 171 20.76 5.58 14.10
CA ILE A 171 20.74 4.17 14.50
C ILE A 171 22.05 3.47 14.11
N LEU A 172 22.55 3.70 12.90
CA LEU A 172 23.82 3.15 12.40
C LEU A 172 25.02 3.65 13.22
N GLN A 173 25.08 4.95 13.52
CA GLN A 173 26.13 5.52 14.36
C GLN A 173 26.12 4.94 15.78
N TRP A 174 24.94 4.73 16.35
CA TRP A 174 24.81 4.08 17.65
C TRP A 174 25.31 2.63 17.62
N ILE A 175 24.93 1.86 16.60
CA ILE A 175 25.42 0.49 16.37
C ILE A 175 26.95 0.46 16.31
N GLU A 176 27.54 1.36 15.52
CA GLU A 176 28.99 1.41 15.32
C GLU A 176 29.74 1.81 16.60
N SER A 177 29.17 2.74 17.39
CA SER A 177 29.71 3.08 18.71
C SER A 177 29.70 1.90 19.67
N VAL A 178 28.61 1.13 19.72
CA VAL A 178 28.52 -0.07 20.57
C VAL A 178 29.56 -1.10 20.13
N ARG A 179 29.72 -1.33 18.82
CA ARG A 179 30.72 -2.26 18.27
C ARG A 179 32.13 -1.85 18.63
N THR A 180 32.47 -0.58 18.41
CA THR A 180 33.79 -0.03 18.75
C THR A 180 34.12 -0.21 20.24
N LYS A 181 33.15 0.05 21.13
CA LYS A 181 33.33 -0.14 22.58
C LYS A 181 33.56 -1.60 22.96
N LEU A 182 32.85 -2.54 22.34
CA LEU A 182 33.05 -3.97 22.56
C LEU A 182 34.44 -4.41 22.08
N LYS A 183 34.86 -3.97 20.88
CA LYS A 183 36.18 -4.27 20.33
C LYS A 183 37.32 -3.75 21.22
N GLN A 184 37.25 -2.49 21.65
CA GLN A 184 38.22 -1.90 22.57
C GLN A 184 38.29 -2.65 23.92
N ALA A 185 37.15 -3.15 24.41
CA ALA A 185 37.12 -3.95 25.64
C ALA A 185 37.84 -5.30 25.47
N ILE A 186 37.78 -5.91 24.29
CA ILE A 186 38.52 -7.12 23.94
C ILE A 186 40.03 -6.82 23.85
N GLU A 187 40.41 -5.81 23.08
CA GLU A 187 41.83 -5.43 22.86
C GLU A 187 42.53 -5.04 24.17
N SER A 188 41.80 -4.45 25.12
CA SER A 188 42.30 -4.11 26.44
C SER A 188 42.22 -5.26 27.47
N ASN A 189 41.86 -6.48 27.05
CA ASN A 189 41.65 -7.66 27.90
C ASN A 189 40.64 -7.46 29.05
N LYS A 190 39.75 -6.45 28.94
CA LYS A 190 38.66 -6.22 29.91
C LYS A 190 37.46 -7.13 29.67
N LEU A 191 37.37 -7.71 28.49
CA LEU A 191 36.27 -8.58 28.06
C LEU A 191 36.80 -9.69 27.17
N SER A 192 36.35 -10.93 27.37
CA SER A 192 36.66 -12.01 26.42
C SER A 192 35.84 -11.85 25.13
N GLY A 193 36.34 -12.39 24.02
CA GLY A 193 35.57 -12.41 22.76
C GLY A 193 34.20 -13.10 22.91
N GLN A 194 34.12 -14.17 23.71
CA GLN A 194 32.87 -14.88 23.98
C GLN A 194 31.88 -14.02 24.78
N ASP A 195 32.35 -13.24 25.76
CA ASP A 195 31.49 -12.34 26.54
C ASP A 195 31.02 -11.15 25.70
N ALA A 196 31.89 -10.61 24.84
CA ALA A 196 31.54 -9.57 23.89
C ALA A 196 30.44 -10.03 22.94
N SER A 197 30.57 -11.24 22.38
CA SER A 197 29.57 -11.86 21.52
C SER A 197 28.22 -12.05 22.23
N ARG A 198 28.23 -12.57 23.46
CA ARG A 198 26.99 -12.71 24.27
C ARG A 198 26.32 -11.36 24.53
N LYS A 199 27.09 -10.33 24.87
CA LYS A 199 26.56 -8.97 25.07
C LYS A 199 26.00 -8.39 23.78
N TRP A 200 26.67 -8.61 22.65
CA TRP A 200 26.18 -8.14 21.35
C TRP A 200 24.84 -8.79 20.97
N GLN A 201 24.69 -10.10 21.12
CA GLN A 201 23.40 -10.79 20.89
C GLN A 201 22.28 -10.25 21.78
N PHE A 202 22.58 -9.98 23.05
CA PHE A 202 21.63 -9.34 23.96
C PHE A 202 21.20 -7.95 23.45
N ILE A 203 22.14 -7.11 23.03
CA ILE A 203 21.84 -5.76 22.51
C ILE A 203 20.97 -5.86 21.24
N LYS A 204 21.28 -6.78 20.32
CA LYS A 204 20.48 -7.00 19.11
C LYS A 204 19.02 -7.33 19.44
N GLN A 205 18.81 -8.31 20.32
CA GLN A 205 17.47 -8.82 20.63
C GLN A 205 16.65 -7.82 21.44
N TYR A 206 17.24 -7.16 22.44
CA TYR A 206 16.49 -6.41 23.44
C TYR A 206 16.55 -4.89 23.28
N GLN A 207 17.43 -4.36 22.43
CA GLN A 207 17.55 -2.92 22.20
C GLN A 207 17.36 -2.57 20.74
N LEU A 208 18.09 -3.23 19.85
CA LEU A 208 18.11 -2.87 18.43
C LEU A 208 16.84 -3.29 17.69
N ALA A 209 16.41 -4.55 17.81
CA ALA A 209 15.16 -5.01 17.18
C ALA A 209 13.94 -4.19 17.66
N PRO A 210 13.76 -3.91 18.97
CA PRO A 210 12.69 -3.03 19.42
C PRO A 210 12.79 -1.60 18.88
N LYS A 211 14.00 -1.02 18.79
CA LYS A 211 14.20 0.33 18.23
C LYS A 211 13.82 0.39 16.76
N LEU A 212 14.28 -0.57 15.94
CA LEU A 212 13.94 -0.64 14.53
C LEU A 212 12.43 -0.81 14.33
N LYS A 213 11.82 -1.73 15.09
CA LYS A 213 10.36 -1.93 15.06
C LYS A 213 9.60 -0.65 15.41
N ALA A 214 9.99 0.05 16.48
CA ALA A 214 9.34 1.29 16.89
C ALA A 214 9.52 2.41 15.86
N ALA A 215 10.71 2.55 15.27
CA ALA A 215 10.95 3.52 14.20
C ALA A 215 10.07 3.21 12.97
N THR A 216 9.87 1.93 12.64
CA THR A 216 8.96 1.52 11.57
C THR A 216 7.50 1.77 11.90
N GLU A 217 7.05 1.47 13.11
CA GLU A 217 5.68 1.76 13.56
C GLU A 217 5.37 3.26 13.57
N ARG A 218 6.36 4.10 13.89
CA ARG A 218 6.26 5.57 13.82
C ARG A 218 6.41 6.14 12.40
N GLY A 219 6.78 5.32 11.42
CA GLY A 219 7.01 5.77 10.04
C GLY A 219 8.30 6.58 9.85
N GLU A 220 9.17 6.60 10.86
CA GLU A 220 10.51 7.21 10.83
C GLU A 220 11.47 6.41 9.95
N LEU A 221 11.20 5.11 9.78
CA LEU A 221 11.98 4.19 8.98
C LEU A 221 11.03 3.27 8.21
N ASP A 222 11.11 3.18 6.89
CA ASP A 222 10.32 2.16 6.20
C ASP A 222 10.87 0.74 6.50
N GLU A 223 10.01 -0.25 6.26
CA GLU A 223 10.31 -1.65 6.57
C GLU A 223 11.53 -2.18 5.78
N GLU A 224 11.73 -1.72 4.55
CA GLU A 224 12.84 -2.16 3.71
C GLU A 224 14.18 -1.59 4.18
N HIS A 225 14.21 -0.33 4.64
CA HIS A 225 15.38 0.22 5.30
C HIS A 225 15.67 -0.47 6.64
N ALA A 226 14.64 -0.77 7.43
CA ALA A 226 14.82 -1.54 8.68
C ALA A 226 15.43 -2.92 8.43
N LYS A 227 14.94 -3.65 7.42
CA LYS A 227 15.50 -4.93 6.98
C LYS A 227 16.93 -4.79 6.49
N ARG A 228 17.24 -3.74 5.72
CA ARG A 228 18.59 -3.49 5.21
C ARG A 228 19.58 -3.28 6.34
N ILE A 229 19.25 -2.43 7.32
CA ILE A 229 20.08 -2.22 8.51
C ILE A 229 20.30 -3.55 9.23
N TRP A 230 19.23 -4.34 9.42
CA TRP A 230 19.33 -5.67 10.05
C TRP A 230 20.27 -6.61 9.30
N HIS A 231 20.14 -6.70 7.98
CA HIS A 231 21.00 -7.55 7.16
C HIS A 231 22.46 -7.09 7.13
N GLU A 232 22.70 -5.79 7.12
CA GLU A 232 24.05 -5.24 7.24
C GLU A 232 24.69 -5.68 8.56
N ILE A 233 23.93 -5.61 9.66
CA ILE A 233 24.40 -6.09 10.96
C ILE A 233 24.77 -7.58 10.93
N GLU A 234 23.93 -8.42 10.33
CA GLU A 234 24.18 -9.86 10.22
C GLU A 234 25.37 -10.19 9.30
N ALA A 235 25.54 -9.45 8.20
CA ALA A 235 26.64 -9.65 7.26
C ALA A 235 28.00 -9.40 7.92
N TYR A 236 28.12 -8.35 8.73
CA TYR A 236 29.33 -8.05 9.48
C TYR A 236 29.72 -9.15 10.49
N GLU A 237 28.75 -9.83 11.10
CA GLU A 237 29.05 -10.97 11.99
C GLU A 237 29.65 -12.16 11.26
N MET A 238 29.30 -12.33 9.98
CA MET A 238 29.85 -13.41 9.16
C MET A 238 31.27 -13.14 8.69
N THR A 239 31.68 -11.87 8.59
CA THR A 239 33.07 -11.52 8.24
C THR A 239 34.01 -11.68 9.42
N ASP A 240 33.61 -11.27 10.62
CA ASP A 240 34.47 -11.38 11.81
C ASP A 240 34.74 -12.84 12.20
N ARG A 241 33.74 -13.73 12.08
CA ARG A 241 33.90 -15.17 12.35
C ARG A 241 34.86 -15.90 11.40
N LYS A 242 35.17 -15.33 10.24
CA LYS A 242 36.12 -15.93 9.29
C LYS A 242 37.56 -15.48 9.52
N ALA A 243 37.76 -14.43 10.33
CA ALA A 243 39.08 -13.86 10.62
C ALA A 243 39.74 -14.46 11.87
N ASP A 244 38.95 -15.09 12.75
CA ASP A 244 39.39 -15.88 13.91
C ASP A 244 39.66 -17.36 13.54
#